data_AF-A0A6V7IXT4-F1
#
_entry.id   AF-A0A6V7IXT4-F1
#
_cell.length_a   1.000
_cell.length_b   1.000
_cell.length_c   1.000
_cell.angle_alpha   90.00
_cell.angle_beta   90.00
_cell.angle_gamma   90.00
#
_symmetry.space_group_name_H-M   'P 1'
#
loop_
_entity.id
_entity.type
_entity.pdbx_description
1 polymer ?
#
loop_
_entity_poly.entity_id
_entity_poly.type
_entity_poly.pdbx_seq_one_letter_code
_entity_poly.pdbx_strand_id
1 'polypeptide(L)'
;RNYCASSRDIEKKMDELGPDGILESERKAWTRAAPADLYYARDERNSKIMRGTPKLQQLCDLFKAVLLDRAAEARANQTPYEPPVRKTRRRVCRHKSEVCSSDSSSSSDDDGSIDEVDRTMEELMAKKQHPQRLHKEMWFNDPGEMNDGPLCRCSAKSRRSGIRHGIYAGEGVINR
;
A
#
# COMPACT_ATOMS: atom_id res chain seq x y z
N ARG A 1 -35.34 31.59 6.06
CA ARG A 1 -36.60 30.89 5.67
C ARG A 1 -36.64 29.59 6.46
N ASN A 2 -37.68 29.34 7.25
CA ASN A 2 -37.80 28.07 8.00
C ASN A 2 -38.12 26.96 7.02
N TYR A 3 -37.19 26.04 6.84
CA TYR A 3 -37.26 24.99 5.82
C TYR A 3 -38.18 23.82 6.18
N CYS A 4 -38.70 23.78 7.41
CA CYS A 4 -39.69 22.80 7.89
C CYS A 4 -40.62 23.50 8.91
N ALA A 5 -41.72 24.12 8.44
CA ALA A 5 -42.61 24.89 9.31
C ALA A 5 -43.66 24.02 10.02
N SER A 6 -43.96 22.84 9.48
CA SER A 6 -44.89 21.87 10.06
C SER A 6 -44.21 20.52 10.37
N SER A 7 -44.78 19.74 11.30
CA SER A 7 -44.33 18.37 11.61
C SER A 7 -44.26 17.49 10.37
N ARG A 8 -45.19 17.68 9.43
CA ARG A 8 -45.25 16.92 8.16
C ARG A 8 -44.09 17.28 7.22
N ASP A 9 -43.63 18.54 7.24
CA ASP A 9 -42.45 18.95 6.47
C ASP A 9 -41.17 18.36 7.06
N ILE A 10 -41.11 18.18 8.38
CA ILE A 10 -40.00 17.52 9.08
C ILE A 10 -39.99 16.03 8.73
N GLU A 11 -41.13 15.34 8.81
CA GLU A 11 -41.28 13.93 8.42
C GLU A 11 -40.85 13.68 6.97
N LYS A 12 -41.35 14.49 6.04
CA LYS A 12 -40.97 14.36 4.62
C LYS A 12 -39.46 14.53 4.41
N LYS A 13 -38.83 15.48 5.10
CA LYS A 13 -37.39 15.72 4.98
C LYS A 13 -36.56 14.63 5.65
N MET A 14 -37.07 14.03 6.72
CA MET A 14 -36.49 12.86 7.36
C MET A 14 -36.54 11.64 6.45
N ASP A 15 -37.65 11.44 5.72
CA ASP A 15 -37.78 10.36 4.73
C ASP A 15 -36.84 10.58 3.53
N GLU A 16 -36.71 11.82 3.04
CA GLU A 16 -35.78 12.19 1.96
C GLU A 16 -34.30 11.98 2.35
N LEU A 17 -33.95 12.21 3.62
CA LEU A 17 -32.59 12.01 4.16
C LEU A 17 -32.35 10.59 4.71
N GLY A 18 -33.41 9.78 4.78
CA GLY A 18 -33.32 8.38 5.17
C GLY A 18 -32.57 7.55 4.14
N PRO A 19 -32.14 6.33 4.49
CA PRO A 19 -31.40 5.46 3.57
C PRO A 19 -32.17 5.21 2.26
N ASP A 20 -33.49 5.04 2.33
CA ASP A 20 -34.33 4.85 1.14
C ASP A 20 -34.47 6.14 0.30
N GLY A 21 -34.63 7.30 0.94
CA GLY A 21 -34.68 8.60 0.25
C GLY A 21 -33.37 8.97 -0.44
N ILE A 22 -32.22 8.66 0.19
CA ILE A 22 -30.90 8.80 -0.42
C ILE A 22 -30.77 7.86 -1.63
N LEU A 23 -31.13 6.58 -1.48
CA LEU A 23 -31.09 5.59 -2.57
C LEU A 23 -32.03 5.96 -3.72
N GLU A 24 -33.18 6.57 -3.43
CA GLU A 24 -34.09 7.11 -4.46
C GLU A 24 -33.53 8.35 -5.14
N SER A 25 -32.82 9.21 -4.41
CA SER A 25 -32.15 10.39 -4.98
C SER A 25 -30.99 10.00 -5.90
N GLU A 26 -30.22 8.97 -5.54
CA GLU A 26 -29.17 8.40 -6.38
C GLU A 26 -29.75 7.71 -7.62
N ARG A 27 -30.91 7.04 -7.49
CA ARG A 27 -31.65 6.47 -8.63
C ARG A 27 -32.15 7.53 -9.61
N LYS A 28 -32.29 8.79 -9.19
CA LYS A 28 -32.66 9.93 -10.06
C LYS A 28 -31.46 10.52 -10.80
N ALA A 29 -30.23 10.11 -10.49
CA ALA A 29 -29.03 10.59 -11.16
C ALA A 29 -28.82 9.86 -12.50
N TRP A 30 -28.81 10.62 -13.59
CA TRP A 30 -28.50 10.10 -14.92
C TRP A 30 -27.01 10.26 -15.20
N THR A 31 -26.29 9.15 -15.33
CA THR A 31 -24.88 9.14 -15.72
C THR A 31 -24.72 8.63 -17.15
N ARG A 32 -23.79 9.23 -17.90
CA ARG A 32 -23.46 8.83 -19.26
C ARG A 32 -21.95 8.83 -19.45
N ALA A 33 -21.44 7.77 -20.08
CA ALA A 33 -20.05 7.69 -20.50
C ALA A 33 -19.84 8.39 -21.86
N ALA A 34 -18.60 8.85 -22.12
CA ALA A 34 -18.21 9.34 -23.42
C ALA A 34 -18.34 8.21 -24.48
N PRO A 35 -18.76 8.54 -25.72
CA PRO A 35 -18.85 7.55 -26.79
C PRO A 35 -17.45 7.03 -27.15
N ALA A 36 -17.28 5.70 -27.15
CA ALA A 36 -16.00 5.04 -27.37
C ALA A 36 -16.16 3.69 -28.11
N ASP A 37 -17.08 3.66 -29.07
CA ASP A 37 -17.53 2.44 -29.78
C ASP A 37 -16.40 1.73 -30.54
N LEU A 38 -15.34 2.47 -30.86
CA LEU A 38 -14.12 1.95 -31.48
C LEU A 38 -13.34 1.01 -30.55
N TYR A 39 -13.47 1.18 -29.24
CA TYR A 39 -12.73 0.45 -28.22
C TYR A 39 -13.63 -0.50 -27.42
N TYR A 40 -14.88 -0.12 -27.21
CA TYR A 40 -15.84 -0.88 -26.41
C TYR A 40 -17.10 -1.19 -27.22
N ALA A 41 -17.57 -2.44 -27.15
CA ALA A 41 -18.80 -2.88 -27.79
C ALA A 41 -19.72 -3.54 -26.74
N ARG A 42 -21.04 -3.33 -26.86
CA ARG A 42 -22.01 -4.04 -26.02
C ARG A 42 -22.09 -5.51 -26.44
N ASP A 43 -22.18 -6.41 -25.47
CA ASP A 43 -22.39 -7.82 -25.75
C ASP A 43 -23.76 -8.07 -26.36
N GLU A 44 -23.84 -8.91 -27.38
CA GLU A 44 -25.10 -9.19 -28.11
C GLU A 44 -26.11 -9.92 -27.24
N ARG A 45 -25.62 -10.80 -26.35
CA ARG A 45 -26.45 -11.60 -25.44
C ARG A 45 -26.88 -10.84 -24.19
N ASN A 46 -26.08 -9.87 -23.75
CA ASN A 46 -26.33 -9.11 -22.54
C ASN A 46 -25.83 -7.66 -22.68
N SER A 47 -26.76 -6.75 -23.01
CA SER A 47 -26.45 -5.34 -23.24
C SER A 47 -25.92 -4.57 -22.03
N LYS A 48 -25.96 -5.15 -20.82
CA LYS A 48 -25.33 -4.59 -19.61
C LYS A 48 -23.82 -4.82 -19.55
N ILE A 49 -23.30 -5.76 -20.35
CA ILE A 49 -21.87 -6.08 -20.39
C ILE A 49 -21.24 -5.35 -21.57
N MET A 50 -20.18 -4.60 -21.29
CA MET A 50 -19.31 -4.01 -22.31
C MET A 50 -18.10 -4.91 -22.50
N ARG A 51 -17.80 -5.27 -23.75
CA ARG A 51 -16.60 -6.01 -24.15
C ARG A 51 -15.58 -5.08 -24.78
N GLY A 52 -14.31 -5.34 -24.51
CA GLY A 52 -13.21 -4.71 -25.22
C GLY A 52 -13.09 -5.25 -26.63
N THR A 53 -12.96 -4.36 -27.60
CA THR A 53 -12.65 -4.70 -29.00
C THR A 53 -11.17 -5.07 -29.16
N PRO A 54 -10.76 -5.71 -30.27
CA PRO A 54 -9.35 -5.98 -30.56
C PRO A 54 -8.47 -4.71 -30.56
N LYS A 55 -9.04 -3.57 -30.97
CA LYS A 55 -8.32 -2.30 -30.97
C LYS A 55 -8.01 -1.79 -29.57
N LEU A 56 -8.88 -2.06 -28.59
CA LEU A 56 -8.60 -1.79 -27.19
C LEU A 56 -7.47 -2.68 -26.67
N GLN A 57 -7.47 -3.97 -27.00
CA GLN A 57 -6.40 -4.89 -26.60
C GLN A 57 -5.04 -4.41 -27.11
N GLN A 58 -4.94 -4.05 -28.39
CA GLN A 58 -3.73 -3.48 -28.97
C GLN A 58 -3.27 -2.19 -28.26
N LEU A 59 -4.22 -1.34 -27.89
CA LEU A 59 -3.92 -0.12 -27.14
C LEU A 59 -3.40 -0.43 -25.72
N CYS A 60 -3.98 -1.43 -25.05
CA CYS A 60 -3.51 -1.89 -23.74
C CYS A 60 -2.09 -2.48 -23.82
N ASP A 61 -1.79 -3.24 -24.86
CA ASP A 61 -0.46 -3.81 -25.08
C ASP A 61 0.57 -2.71 -25.35
N LEU A 62 0.22 -1.74 -26.19
CA LEU A 62 1.06 -0.56 -26.45
C LEU A 62 1.29 0.25 -25.18
N PHE A 63 0.24 0.50 -24.40
CA PHE A 63 0.34 1.19 -23.12
C PHE A 63 1.30 0.47 -22.17
N LYS A 64 1.18 -0.86 -22.07
CA LYS A 64 2.06 -1.68 -21.24
C LYS A 64 3.51 -1.54 -21.67
N ALA A 65 3.81 -1.74 -22.96
CA ALA A 65 5.17 -1.66 -23.48
C ALA A 65 5.78 -0.25 -23.29
N VAL A 66 5.03 0.80 -23.66
CA VAL A 66 5.57 2.16 -23.71
C VAL A 66 5.67 2.81 -22.32
N LEU A 67 4.76 2.52 -21.40
CA LEU A 67 4.68 3.22 -20.11
C LEU A 67 5.05 2.35 -18.91
N LEU A 68 4.61 1.09 -18.86
CA LEU A 68 4.87 0.22 -17.72
C LEU A 68 6.25 -0.42 -17.82
N ASP A 69 6.57 -1.02 -18.96
CA ASP A 69 7.77 -1.83 -19.14
C ASP A 69 9.02 -0.96 -19.37
N ARG A 70 8.86 0.25 -19.91
CA ARG A 70 9.94 1.24 -20.14
C ARG A 70 10.92 1.38 -18.98
N ALA A 71 10.42 1.49 -17.75
CA ALA A 71 11.29 1.69 -16.59
C ALA A 71 12.05 0.41 -16.21
N ALA A 72 11.44 -0.77 -16.39
CA ALA A 72 12.08 -2.05 -16.15
C ALA A 72 13.18 -2.32 -17.18
N GLU A 73 12.91 -2.06 -18.46
CA GLU A 73 13.87 -2.17 -19.55
C GLU A 73 15.06 -1.22 -19.37
N ALA A 74 14.81 0.05 -19.02
CA ALA A 74 15.86 1.01 -18.75
C ALA A 74 16.77 0.58 -17.58
N ARG A 75 16.19 0.01 -16.50
CA ARG A 75 16.96 -0.53 -15.38
C ARG A 75 17.73 -1.79 -15.75
N ALA A 76 17.23 -2.63 -16.65
CA ALA A 76 17.93 -3.84 -17.10
C ALA A 76 19.23 -3.53 -17.84
N ASN A 77 19.32 -2.37 -18.50
CA ASN A 77 20.53 -1.90 -19.17
C ASN A 77 21.54 -1.25 -18.22
N GLN A 78 21.17 -0.99 -16.97
CA GLN A 78 22.08 -0.43 -15.96
C GLN A 78 22.85 -1.54 -15.25
N THR A 79 24.03 -1.20 -14.72
CA THR A 79 24.78 -2.12 -13.86
C THR A 79 23.92 -2.49 -12.64
N PRO A 80 23.72 -3.79 -12.34
CA PRO A 80 22.98 -4.22 -11.16
C PRO A 80 23.59 -3.60 -9.91
N TYR A 81 22.74 -3.01 -9.06
CA TYR A 81 23.14 -2.52 -7.76
C TYR A 81 23.09 -3.68 -6.77
N GLU A 82 24.24 -4.02 -6.19
CA GLU A 82 24.31 -4.95 -5.06
C GLU A 82 24.28 -4.15 -3.75
N PRO A 83 23.22 -4.31 -2.93
CA PRO A 83 23.16 -3.65 -1.64
C PRO A 83 24.33 -4.09 -0.74
N PRO A 84 24.94 -3.16 0.02
CA PRO A 84 25.96 -3.51 1.00
C PRO A 84 25.49 -4.59 1.98
N VAL A 85 26.35 -5.56 2.28
CA VAL A 85 26.02 -6.68 3.17
C VAL A 85 25.70 -6.17 4.57
N ARG A 86 24.51 -6.53 5.07
CA ARG A 86 24.09 -6.17 6.41
C ARG A 86 24.51 -7.22 7.42
N LYS A 87 25.17 -6.80 8.50
CA LYS A 87 25.45 -7.67 9.64
C LYS A 87 24.14 -7.91 10.40
N THR A 88 23.57 -9.11 10.27
CA THR A 88 22.31 -9.50 10.92
C THR A 88 22.44 -9.40 12.45
N ARG A 89 21.62 -8.56 13.09
CA ARG A 89 21.52 -8.54 14.56
C ARG A 89 20.73 -9.76 15.00
N ARG A 90 21.39 -10.77 15.58
CA ARG A 90 20.69 -11.70 16.47
C ARG A 90 20.43 -10.93 17.76
N ARG A 91 19.18 -10.61 18.07
CA ARG A 91 18.80 -10.32 19.47
C ARG A 91 19.09 -11.59 20.25
N VAL A 92 20.25 -11.67 20.88
CA VAL A 92 20.47 -12.64 21.93
C VAL A 92 19.55 -12.19 23.06
N CYS A 93 18.49 -12.97 23.32
CA CYS A 93 17.71 -12.77 24.52
C CYS A 93 18.67 -12.89 25.71
N ARG A 94 18.91 -11.80 26.43
CA ARG A 94 19.71 -11.77 27.66
C ARG A 94 19.05 -12.53 28.83
N HIS A 95 17.97 -13.26 28.56
CA HIS A 95 17.18 -14.03 29.51
C HIS A 95 17.52 -15.53 29.52
N LYS A 96 18.62 -15.96 28.86
CA LYS A 96 19.05 -17.37 28.84
C LYS A 96 20.51 -17.56 29.22
N SER A 97 21.02 -16.74 30.12
CA SER A 97 22.12 -17.15 30.99
C SER A 97 21.54 -17.42 32.36
N GLU A 98 21.31 -18.71 32.62
CA GLU A 98 21.45 -19.39 33.91
C GLU A 98 20.82 -18.73 35.16
N VAL A 99 19.85 -19.44 35.74
CA VAL A 99 19.45 -19.44 37.17
C VAL A 99 18.56 -18.30 37.68
N CYS A 100 17.36 -18.71 38.10
CA CYS A 100 16.41 -17.99 38.94
C CYS A 100 17.05 -17.48 40.25
N SER A 101 16.90 -16.19 40.56
CA SER A 101 16.72 -15.69 41.93
C SER A 101 16.09 -14.29 41.91
N SER A 102 15.24 -14.07 42.91
CA SER A 102 14.15 -13.11 43.02
C SER A 102 14.52 -11.62 43.15
N ASP A 103 13.49 -10.79 42.97
CA ASP A 103 13.29 -9.43 43.52
C ASP A 103 14.39 -8.38 43.34
N SER A 104 14.12 -7.40 42.46
CA SER A 104 14.15 -5.99 42.84
C SER A 104 13.67 -5.08 41.70
N SER A 105 12.73 -4.21 42.05
CA SER A 105 12.27 -3.06 41.28
C SER A 105 13.42 -2.11 40.94
N SER A 106 13.63 -1.83 39.66
CA SER A 106 14.22 -0.57 39.20
C SER A 106 13.74 -0.27 37.79
N SER A 107 12.85 0.73 37.69
CA SER A 107 12.55 1.44 36.45
C SER A 107 13.79 2.20 36.04
N SER A 108 14.38 1.83 34.91
CA SER A 108 15.35 2.65 34.19
C SER A 108 15.13 2.38 32.72
N ASP A 109 14.16 3.11 32.18
CA ASP A 109 13.83 3.22 30.76
C ASP A 109 14.89 4.06 30.03
N ASP A 110 16.15 3.64 30.09
CA ASP A 110 17.25 4.25 29.34
C ASP A 110 18.30 3.18 29.00
N ASP A 111 18.01 2.39 27.98
CA ASP A 111 19.03 1.65 27.23
C ASP A 111 18.66 1.70 25.74
N GLY A 112 18.72 2.91 25.19
CA GLY A 112 18.86 3.10 23.76
C GLY A 112 20.17 2.44 23.34
N SER A 113 20.07 1.16 22.95
CA SER A 113 21.24 0.33 22.64
C SER A 113 22.22 1.09 21.77
N ILE A 114 23.43 1.30 22.27
CA ILE A 114 24.53 2.02 21.60
C ILE A 114 24.77 1.47 20.17
N ASP A 115 24.51 0.18 19.95
CA ASP A 115 24.57 -0.49 18.64
C ASP A 115 23.42 -0.14 17.64
N GLU A 116 22.31 0.47 18.08
CA GLU A 116 21.23 0.91 17.15
C GLU A 116 21.50 2.28 16.55
N VAL A 117 22.14 3.18 17.28
CA VAL A 117 22.50 4.51 16.78
C VAL A 117 23.71 4.45 15.84
N ASP A 118 24.60 3.47 16.03
CA ASP A 118 25.88 3.38 15.32
C ASP A 118 25.76 3.02 13.83
N ARG A 119 24.65 2.39 13.40
CA ARG A 119 24.47 1.96 11.99
C ARG A 119 23.48 2.77 11.17
N THR A 120 22.67 3.61 11.81
CA THR A 120 21.75 4.50 11.06
C THR A 120 22.53 5.43 10.13
N MET A 121 23.67 5.93 10.60
CA MET A 121 24.57 6.76 9.81
C MET A 121 25.19 6.00 8.63
N GLU A 122 25.58 4.74 8.80
CA GLU A 122 26.10 3.88 7.72
C GLU A 122 25.01 3.62 6.65
N GLU A 123 23.79 3.29 7.08
CA GLU A 123 22.65 3.05 6.19
C GLU A 123 22.26 4.32 5.41
N LEU A 124 22.29 5.48 6.08
CA LEU A 124 22.04 6.78 5.44
C LEU A 124 23.10 7.10 4.38
N MET A 125 24.38 6.83 4.68
CA MET A 125 25.47 7.01 3.71
C MET A 125 25.33 6.06 2.52
N ALA A 126 24.98 4.80 2.75
CA ALA A 126 24.72 3.83 1.69
C ALA A 126 23.58 4.29 0.77
N LYS A 127 22.46 4.77 1.33
CA LYS A 127 21.35 5.34 0.56
C LYS A 127 21.74 6.57 -0.24
N LYS A 128 22.58 7.44 0.35
CA LYS A 128 23.13 8.59 -0.37
C LYS A 128 24.02 8.16 -1.53
N GLN A 129 24.57 6.95 -1.55
CA GLN A 129 25.39 6.44 -2.65
C GLN A 129 24.58 5.62 -3.67
N HIS A 130 23.27 5.44 -3.47
CA HIS A 130 22.44 4.62 -4.35
C HIS A 130 22.52 5.11 -5.82
N PRO A 131 22.83 4.21 -6.78
CA PRO A 131 23.08 4.60 -8.16
C PRO A 131 21.83 5.11 -8.88
N GLN A 132 20.64 4.65 -8.46
CA GLN A 132 19.36 5.03 -9.09
C GLN A 132 18.66 6.20 -8.40
N ARG A 133 19.31 6.92 -7.47
CA ARG A 133 18.70 8.13 -6.88
C ARG A 133 18.62 9.23 -7.93
N LEU A 134 17.53 10.00 -7.91
CA LEU A 134 17.31 11.07 -8.86
C LEU A 134 18.05 12.38 -8.49
N HIS A 135 18.24 12.66 -7.20
CA HIS A 135 18.84 13.89 -6.70
C HIS A 135 19.62 13.66 -5.40
N LYS A 136 20.51 14.60 -5.03
CA LYS A 136 21.34 14.50 -3.81
C LYS A 136 20.52 14.54 -2.52
N GLU A 137 19.36 15.18 -2.56
CA GLU A 137 18.42 15.32 -1.43
C GLU A 137 17.27 14.31 -1.49
N MET A 138 17.27 13.42 -2.49
CA MET A 138 16.28 12.36 -2.62
C MET A 138 16.94 11.00 -2.38
N TRP A 139 16.21 10.12 -1.71
CA TRP A 139 16.63 8.74 -1.50
C TRP A 139 15.84 7.81 -2.41
N PHE A 140 16.51 6.75 -2.87
CA PHE A 140 15.84 5.71 -3.63
C PHE A 140 15.01 4.82 -2.70
N ASN A 141 13.84 4.38 -3.18
CA ASN A 141 12.93 3.53 -2.42
C ASN A 141 13.23 2.07 -2.70
N ASP A 142 14.10 1.49 -1.88
CA ASP A 142 14.37 0.05 -1.92
C ASP A 142 13.17 -0.75 -1.38
N PRO A 143 12.72 -1.81 -2.07
CA PRO A 143 11.62 -2.65 -1.60
C PRO A 143 11.91 -3.26 -0.23
N GLY A 144 11.00 -3.05 0.73
CA GLY A 144 11.14 -3.61 2.09
C GLY A 144 12.12 -2.85 2.99
N GLU A 145 12.56 -1.66 2.58
CA GLU A 145 13.51 -0.82 3.31
C GLU A 145 12.90 0.53 3.73
N MET A 146 13.29 0.99 4.90
CA MET A 146 13.19 2.37 5.38
C MET A 146 14.54 3.06 5.25
N ASN A 147 14.60 4.36 5.55
CA ASN A 147 15.83 5.17 5.50
C ASN A 147 16.89 4.68 6.46
N ASP A 148 16.45 4.23 7.64
CA ASP A 148 17.29 3.71 8.71
C ASP A 148 17.22 2.17 8.76
N GLY A 149 17.26 1.53 7.58
CA GLY A 149 17.37 0.09 7.44
C GLY A 149 16.03 -0.63 7.18
N PRO A 150 15.90 -1.93 7.52
CA PRO A 150 14.78 -2.75 7.05
C PRO A 150 13.42 -2.28 7.59
N LEU A 151 12.40 -2.24 6.73
CA LEU A 151 11.02 -1.84 7.06
C LEU A 151 10.41 -2.69 8.19
N CYS A 152 10.83 -3.95 8.29
CA CYS A 152 10.33 -4.90 9.28
C CYS A 152 11.47 -5.58 10.06
N ARG A 153 11.43 -5.44 11.38
CA ARG A 153 12.32 -6.13 12.33
C ARG A 153 11.65 -7.30 13.07
N CYS A 154 10.44 -7.69 12.66
CA CYS A 154 9.69 -8.78 13.28
C CYS A 154 10.33 -10.16 12.98
N SER A 155 10.09 -11.11 13.88
CA SER A 155 10.50 -12.51 13.66
C SER A 155 9.86 -13.10 12.39
N ALA A 156 10.48 -14.13 11.80
CA ALA A 156 9.92 -14.82 10.65
C ALA A 156 8.50 -15.37 10.90
N LYS A 157 8.20 -15.79 12.14
CA LYS A 157 6.85 -16.24 12.52
C LYS A 157 5.86 -15.07 12.48
N SER A 158 6.21 -13.94 13.07
CA SER A 158 5.36 -12.74 13.13
C SER A 158 5.11 -12.11 11.75
N ARG A 159 6.07 -12.23 10.82
CA ARG A 159 5.89 -11.77 9.43
C ARG A 159 4.77 -12.49 8.67
N ARG A 160 4.41 -13.71 9.07
CA ARG A 160 3.41 -14.55 8.39
C ARG A 160 1.97 -14.33 8.86
N SER A 161 1.74 -13.48 9.86
CA SER A 161 0.38 -13.28 10.42
C SER A 161 0.09 -11.86 10.88
N GLY A 162 1.02 -10.92 10.71
CA GLY A 162 0.87 -9.56 11.21
C GLY A 162 0.07 -8.68 10.25
N ILE A 163 -0.92 -7.95 10.78
CA ILE A 163 -1.71 -6.98 10.01
C ILE A 163 -0.86 -5.90 9.32
N ARG A 164 0.30 -5.55 9.92
CA ARG A 164 1.28 -4.60 9.34
C ARG A 164 2.07 -5.19 8.17
N HIS A 165 1.97 -6.49 7.92
CA HIS A 165 2.58 -7.18 6.77
C HIS A 165 1.58 -7.42 5.64
N GLY A 166 0.41 -6.77 5.66
CA GLY A 166 -0.62 -6.93 4.63
C GLY A 166 -1.39 -8.25 4.73
N ILE A 167 -1.48 -8.81 5.94
CA ILE A 167 -2.19 -10.07 6.19
C ILE A 167 -3.44 -9.75 7.01
N TYR A 168 -4.58 -9.71 6.33
CA TYR A 168 -5.88 -9.41 6.94
C TYR A 168 -6.70 -10.68 7.10
N ALA A 169 -7.29 -10.85 8.29
CA ALA A 169 -8.07 -12.05 8.60
C ALA A 169 -9.36 -12.10 7.77
N GLY A 170 -9.62 -13.26 7.17
CA GLY A 170 -10.82 -13.48 6.35
C GLY A 170 -10.63 -13.18 4.85
N GLU A 171 -9.50 -12.63 4.42
CA GLU A 171 -9.19 -12.51 3.01
C GLU A 171 -8.87 -13.87 2.39
N GLY A 172 -9.49 -14.15 1.24
CA GLY A 172 -9.24 -15.35 0.43
C GLY A 172 -8.60 -14.99 -0.91
N VAL A 173 -8.21 -16.02 -1.67
CA VAL A 173 -7.69 -15.82 -3.02
C VAL A 173 -8.81 -15.29 -3.92
N ILE A 174 -8.56 -14.16 -4.58
CA ILE A 174 -9.46 -13.63 -5.61
C ILE A 174 -9.21 -14.42 -6.89
N ASN A 175 -10.17 -15.23 -7.30
CA ASN A 175 -10.13 -15.91 -8.60
C ASN A 175 -10.24 -14.85 -9.71
N ARG A 176 -9.22 -14.78 -10.55
CA ARG A 176 -9.16 -13.90 -11.72
C ARG A 176 -9.61 -14.64 -12.97
#